data_AF-A0A2H8TUW8-F1
#
_entry.id   AF-A0A2H8TUW8-F1
#
_cell.length_a   1.000
_cell.length_b   1.000
_cell.length_c   1.000
_cell.angle_alpha   90.00
_cell.angle_beta   90.00
_cell.angle_gamma   90.00
#
_symmetry.space_group_name_H-M   'P 1'
#
loop_
_entity.id
_entity.type
_entity.pdbx_description
1 polymer ?
#
loop_
_entity_poly.entity_id
_entity_poly.type
_entity_poly.pdbx_seq_one_letter_code
_entity_poly.pdbx_strand_id
1 'polypeptide(L)'
;MAKSPVVTGISPKEGPPGTRVTIRGEYLGINPNDLSSLKICDCECMLSAEWKSPNKIIARSGPGKGRGDIILVTKSGGVGTSTVQFRGYHETIGPLKESAVWVEEAPLNWGRQNSSVTIFQLDDPLGLSVEGDECVHIY
;
A
#
# COMPACT_ATOMS: atom_id res chain seq x y z
N MET A 1 -6.15 -37.82 -3.13
CA MET A 1 -4.96 -36.96 -2.96
C MET A 1 -5.07 -35.87 -4.00
N ALA A 2 -5.08 -34.59 -3.61
CA ALA A 2 -5.20 -33.51 -4.59
C ALA A 2 -3.83 -33.29 -5.27
N LYS A 3 -3.85 -32.82 -6.52
CA LYS A 3 -2.63 -32.55 -7.28
C LYS A 3 -1.90 -31.35 -6.69
N SER A 4 -0.57 -31.37 -6.75
CA SER A 4 0.25 -30.28 -6.26
C SER A 4 -0.01 -28.99 -7.05
N PRO A 5 -0.06 -27.83 -6.39
CA PRO A 5 -0.28 -26.56 -7.06
C PRO A 5 0.86 -26.24 -8.02
N VAL A 6 0.53 -25.79 -9.23
CA VAL A 6 1.52 -25.37 -10.21
C VAL A 6 1.25 -23.94 -10.61
N VAL A 7 2.19 -23.04 -10.31
CA VAL A 7 2.14 -21.65 -10.73
C VAL A 7 2.82 -21.52 -12.09
N THR A 8 2.04 -21.10 -13.10
CA THR A 8 2.50 -20.98 -14.49
C THR A 8 2.66 -19.53 -14.93
N GLY A 9 2.09 -18.57 -14.20
CA GLY A 9 2.15 -17.17 -14.58
C GLY A 9 1.91 -16.20 -13.43
N ILE A 10 2.50 -15.01 -13.54
CA ILE A 10 2.29 -13.89 -12.62
C ILE A 10 2.21 -12.59 -13.40
N SER A 11 1.31 -11.70 -12.99
CA SER A 11 1.12 -10.38 -13.61
C SER A 11 0.85 -9.32 -12.55
N PRO A 12 1.65 -8.24 -12.47
CA PRO A 12 2.88 -7.99 -13.23
C PRO A 12 4.04 -8.93 -12.79
N LYS A 13 5.06 -9.07 -13.66
CA LYS A 13 6.28 -9.88 -13.37
C LYS A 13 7.27 -9.18 -12.45
N GLU A 14 7.10 -7.87 -12.26
CA GLU A 14 7.97 -7.04 -11.44
C GLU A 14 7.18 -5.87 -10.85
N GLY A 15 7.67 -5.33 -9.72
CA GLY A 15 7.08 -4.15 -9.11
C GLY A 15 7.67 -3.80 -7.75
N PRO A 16 7.34 -2.61 -7.21
CA PRO A 16 7.67 -2.23 -5.83
C PRO A 16 6.98 -3.10 -4.78
N PRO A 17 7.43 -3.04 -3.51
CA PRO A 17 6.71 -3.65 -2.39
C PRO A 17 5.25 -3.20 -2.36
N GLY A 18 4.32 -4.13 -2.12
CA GLY A 18 2.88 -3.86 -2.13
C GLY A 18 2.23 -3.93 -3.51
N THR A 19 2.97 -4.26 -4.58
CA THR A 19 2.41 -4.45 -5.92
C THR A 19 1.36 -5.54 -5.92
N ARG A 20 0.16 -5.21 -6.42
CA ARG A 20 -0.93 -6.17 -6.57
C ARG A 20 -0.63 -7.12 -7.74
N VAL A 21 -0.33 -8.37 -7.42
CA VAL A 21 -0.03 -9.41 -8.38
C VAL A 21 -1.19 -10.38 -8.55
N THR A 22 -1.42 -10.81 -9.78
CA THR A 22 -2.34 -11.89 -10.12
C THR A 22 -1.51 -13.12 -10.46
N ILE A 23 -1.64 -14.15 -9.64
CA ILE A 23 -1.00 -15.45 -9.80
C ILE A 23 -1.96 -16.35 -10.56
N ARG A 24 -1.45 -16.97 -11.63
CA ARG A 24 -2.17 -17.92 -12.49
C ARG A 24 -1.46 -19.26 -12.47
N GLY A 25 -2.24 -20.33 -12.55
CA GLY A 25 -1.72 -21.67 -12.42
C GLY A 25 -2.82 -22.72 -12.49
N GLU A 26 -2.48 -23.92 -12.04
CA GLU A 26 -3.40 -25.04 -11.88
C GLU A 26 -3.36 -25.56 -10.44
N TYR A 27 -4.51 -26.03 -9.95
CA TYR A 27 -4.65 -26.64 -8.63
C TYR A 27 -4.21 -25.74 -7.46
N LEU A 28 -4.46 -24.43 -7.56
CA LEU A 28 -4.15 -23.41 -6.54
C LEU A 28 -5.09 -23.47 -5.32
N GLY A 29 -5.59 -24.65 -4.98
CA GLY A 29 -6.54 -24.91 -3.90
C GLY A 29 -7.97 -25.08 -4.39
N ILE A 30 -8.73 -25.87 -3.63
CA ILE A 30 -10.13 -26.20 -3.94
C ILE A 30 -11.06 -25.08 -3.46
N ASN A 31 -10.76 -24.52 -2.29
CA ASN A 31 -11.55 -23.53 -1.56
C ASN A 31 -10.60 -22.46 -0.97
N PRO A 32 -11.08 -21.27 -0.59
CA PRO A 32 -10.25 -20.26 0.07
C PRO A 32 -9.59 -20.75 1.36
N ASN A 33 -10.25 -21.65 2.12
CA ASN A 33 -9.71 -22.22 3.35
C ASN A 33 -8.65 -23.33 3.14
N ASP A 34 -8.47 -23.75 1.89
CA ASP A 34 -7.45 -24.75 1.50
C ASP A 34 -6.07 -24.11 1.33
N LEU A 35 -6.02 -22.80 1.08
CA LEU A 35 -4.78 -22.05 1.01
C LEU A 35 -4.16 -21.91 2.41
N SER A 36 -2.96 -22.45 2.60
CA SER A 36 -2.27 -22.47 3.90
C SER A 36 -1.16 -21.42 3.97
N SER A 37 -0.36 -21.28 2.92
CA SER A 37 0.69 -20.27 2.85
C SER A 37 0.92 -19.82 1.41
N LEU A 38 1.32 -18.56 1.26
CA LEU A 38 1.78 -17.99 0.00
C LEU A 38 3.04 -17.18 0.27
N LYS A 39 4.13 -17.52 -0.40
CA LYS A 39 5.38 -16.76 -0.39
C LYS A 39 5.69 -16.22 -1.78
N ILE A 40 6.11 -14.95 -1.84
CA ILE A 40 6.53 -14.29 -3.07
C ILE A 40 7.87 -13.62 -2.77
N CYS A 41 8.92 -13.99 -3.51
CA CYS A 41 10.27 -13.45 -3.30
C CYS A 41 10.75 -13.65 -1.84
N ASP A 42 10.55 -14.87 -1.33
CA ASP A 42 10.85 -15.30 0.06
C ASP A 42 10.08 -14.54 1.17
N CYS A 43 9.16 -13.64 0.79
CA CYS A 43 8.32 -12.92 1.74
C CYS A 43 6.97 -13.62 1.90
N GLU A 44 6.47 -13.74 3.12
CA GLU A 44 5.12 -14.25 3.38
C GLU A 44 4.06 -13.22 2.98
N CYS A 45 3.21 -13.61 2.02
CA CYS A 45 2.18 -12.75 1.43
C CYS A 45 0.76 -13.25 1.72
N MET A 46 0.61 -14.22 2.63
CA MET A 46 -0.66 -14.89 2.95
C MET A 46 -1.75 -13.93 3.42
N LEU A 47 -1.41 -12.91 4.22
CA LEU A 47 -2.36 -11.92 4.72
C LEU A 47 -3.06 -11.12 3.61
N SER A 48 -2.38 -10.95 2.48
CA SER A 48 -2.90 -10.23 1.31
C SER A 48 -3.49 -11.16 0.25
N ALA A 49 -3.42 -12.48 0.47
CA ALA A 49 -3.80 -13.48 -0.50
C ALA A 49 -5.32 -13.61 -0.56
N GLU A 50 -5.86 -13.40 -1.75
CA GLU A 50 -7.26 -13.50 -2.07
C GLU A 50 -7.42 -14.61 -3.12
N TRP A 51 -7.94 -15.75 -2.67
CA TRP A 51 -8.28 -16.85 -3.56
C TRP A 51 -9.52 -16.48 -4.39
N LYS A 52 -9.43 -16.65 -5.72
CA LYS A 52 -10.56 -16.39 -6.64
C LYS A 52 -11.10 -17.66 -7.27
N SER A 53 -10.20 -18.54 -7.69
CA SER A 53 -10.55 -19.82 -8.29
C SER A 53 -9.36 -20.78 -8.20
N PRO A 54 -9.54 -22.07 -8.53
CA PRO A 54 -8.44 -23.04 -8.54
C PRO A 54 -7.28 -22.69 -9.48
N ASN A 55 -7.46 -21.71 -10.36
CA ASN A 55 -6.46 -21.27 -11.34
C ASN A 55 -6.05 -19.80 -11.16
N LYS A 56 -6.56 -19.12 -10.12
CA LYS A 56 -6.32 -17.68 -9.92
C LYS A 56 -6.32 -17.29 -8.45
N ILE A 57 -5.22 -16.64 -8.05
CA ILE A 57 -5.07 -15.99 -6.74
C ILE A 57 -4.56 -14.58 -6.97
N ILE A 58 -5.03 -13.64 -6.16
CA ILE A 58 -4.55 -12.26 -6.16
C ILE A 58 -3.84 -12.04 -4.84
N ALA A 59 -2.67 -11.42 -4.85
CA ALA A 59 -1.93 -11.12 -3.63
C ALA A 59 -1.16 -9.81 -3.80
N ARG A 60 -0.53 -9.32 -2.72
CA ARG A 60 0.42 -8.21 -2.80
C ARG A 60 1.83 -8.73 -2.54
N SER A 61 2.79 -8.24 -3.32
CA SER A 61 4.20 -8.57 -3.13
C SER A 61 4.73 -8.00 -1.80
N GLY A 62 5.63 -8.74 -1.15
CA GLY A 62 6.34 -8.28 0.04
C GLY A 62 7.50 -7.30 -0.28
N PRO A 63 8.29 -6.93 0.73
CA PRO A 63 9.46 -6.05 0.60
C PRO A 63 10.69 -6.70 -0.06
N GLY A 64 10.54 -7.93 -0.58
CA GLY A 64 11.62 -8.67 -1.23
C GLY A 64 12.22 -7.90 -2.41
N LYS A 65 13.55 -8.01 -2.57
CA LYS A 65 14.30 -7.41 -3.67
C LYS A 65 14.91 -8.50 -4.54
N GLY A 66 14.98 -8.22 -5.84
CA GLY A 66 15.53 -9.15 -6.81
C GLY A 66 14.48 -10.14 -7.31
N ARG A 67 14.94 -11.15 -8.05
CA ARG A 67 14.07 -12.23 -8.54
C ARG A 67 13.89 -13.26 -7.45
N GLY A 68 12.67 -13.69 -7.23
CA GLY A 68 12.38 -14.81 -6.35
C GLY A 68 11.17 -15.62 -6.80
N ASP A 69 11.15 -16.85 -6.34
CA ASP A 69 10.11 -17.81 -6.67
C ASP A 69 8.80 -17.49 -5.95
N ILE A 70 7.73 -18.06 -6.47
CA ILE A 70 6.41 -18.03 -5.86
C ILE A 70 6.11 -19.43 -5.32
N ILE A 71 6.02 -19.55 -4.00
CA ILE A 71 5.75 -20.83 -3.35
C ILE A 71 4.37 -20.76 -2.73
N LEU A 72 3.50 -21.67 -3.13
CA LEU A 72 2.14 -21.76 -2.62
C LEU A 72 1.95 -23.10 -1.94
N VAL A 73 1.36 -23.11 -0.74
CA VAL A 73 1.11 -24.32 0.03
C VAL A 73 -0.38 -24.46 0.26
N THR A 74 -0.95 -25.59 -0.16
CA THR A 74 -2.35 -25.95 0.11
C THR A 74 -2.42 -27.12 1.08
N LYS A 75 -3.52 -27.20 1.83
CA LYS A 75 -3.77 -28.33 2.73
C LYS A 75 -4.03 -29.62 1.95
N SER A 76 -4.68 -29.50 0.79
CA SER A 76 -5.04 -30.65 -0.07
C SER A 76 -3.91 -31.17 -0.95
N GLY A 77 -3.08 -30.29 -1.50
CA GLY A 77 -2.07 -30.58 -2.54
C GLY A 77 -0.62 -30.38 -2.11
N GLY A 78 -0.38 -29.92 -0.87
CA GLY A 78 0.94 -29.72 -0.30
C GLY A 78 1.67 -28.51 -0.89
N VAL A 79 2.99 -28.62 -1.01
CA VAL A 79 3.84 -27.55 -1.54
C VAL A 79 3.76 -27.51 -3.06
N GLY A 80 3.43 -26.35 -3.60
CA GLY A 80 3.37 -26.08 -5.03
C GLY A 80 4.71 -25.63 -5.61
N THR A 81 4.81 -25.77 -6.93
CA THR A 81 5.98 -25.39 -7.71
C THR A 81 5.66 -24.20 -8.60
N SER A 82 6.63 -23.32 -8.84
CA SER A 82 6.49 -22.22 -9.80
C SER A 82 7.48 -22.37 -10.95
N THR A 83 7.01 -22.13 -12.18
CA THR A 83 7.85 -22.03 -13.37
C THR A 83 8.25 -20.59 -13.70
N VAL A 84 7.67 -19.63 -12.97
CA VAL A 84 7.90 -18.19 -13.15
C VAL A 84 8.41 -17.56 -11.86
N GLN A 85 9.03 -16.39 -11.99
CA GLN A 85 9.57 -15.63 -10.88
C GLN A 85 8.98 -14.23 -10.86
N PHE A 86 8.86 -13.67 -9.66
CA PHE A 86 8.54 -12.26 -9.45
C PHE A 86 9.83 -11.48 -9.18
N ARG A 87 9.96 -10.28 -9.74
CA ARG A 87 11.08 -9.37 -9.42
C ARG A 87 10.61 -8.19 -8.59
N GLY A 88 10.96 -8.19 -7.31
CA GLY A 88 10.79 -7.01 -6.46
C GLY A 88 11.92 -6.01 -6.69
N TYR A 89 11.59 -4.72 -6.79
CA TYR A 89 12.58 -3.63 -6.80
C TYR A 89 12.09 -2.49 -5.93
N HIS A 90 12.98 -1.61 -5.47
CA HIS A 90 12.56 -0.37 -4.84
C HIS A 90 12.55 0.72 -5.89
N GLU A 91 11.45 1.49 -5.96
CA GLU A 91 11.47 2.72 -6.73
C GLU A 91 12.50 3.66 -6.08
N THR A 92 13.50 4.05 -6.86
CA THR A 92 14.38 5.13 -6.45
C THR A 92 13.64 6.41 -6.80
N ILE A 93 13.00 7.02 -5.80
CA ILE A 93 12.34 8.32 -5.94
C ILE A 93 13.46 9.34 -6.17
N GLY A 94 13.72 9.68 -7.44
CA GLY A 94 14.65 10.76 -7.77
C GLY A 94 14.07 12.13 -7.37
N PRO A 95 14.92 13.17 -7.24
CA PRO A 95 14.47 14.52 -6.89
C PRO A 95 13.48 15.15 -7.89
N LEU A 96 13.31 14.53 -9.06
CA LEU A 96 12.41 14.97 -10.13
C LEU A 96 11.06 14.23 -10.14
N LYS A 97 10.82 13.26 -9.24
CA LYS A 97 9.52 12.56 -9.22
C LYS A 97 8.45 13.50 -8.67
N GLU A 98 7.54 13.94 -9.53
CA GLU A 98 6.40 14.76 -9.13
C GLU A 98 5.59 14.08 -8.01
N SER A 99 5.38 14.81 -6.93
CA SER A 99 4.50 14.42 -5.82
C SER A 99 3.34 15.40 -5.77
N ALA A 100 2.11 14.89 -5.94
CA ALA A 100 0.91 15.71 -5.82
C ALA A 100 0.70 16.08 -4.35
N VAL A 101 1.06 17.31 -3.99
CA VAL A 101 0.59 17.99 -2.78
C VAL A 101 -0.72 18.66 -3.17
N TRP A 102 -1.84 18.14 -2.67
CA TRP A 102 -3.10 18.88 -2.74
C TRP A 102 -2.94 20.12 -1.84
N VAL A 103 -2.82 21.29 -2.46
CA VAL A 103 -2.96 22.56 -1.75
C VAL A 103 -4.45 22.86 -1.75
N GLU A 104 -5.08 22.93 -0.57
CA GLU A 104 -6.39 23.55 -0.48
C GLU A 104 -6.24 25.02 -0.91
N GLU A 105 -6.79 25.35 -2.07
CA GLU A 105 -6.88 26.72 -2.55
C GLU A 105 -7.86 27.46 -1.64
N ALA A 106 -7.36 28.11 -0.59
CA ALA A 106 -8.12 29.14 0.10
C ALA A 106 -8.42 30.26 -0.91
N PRO A 107 -9.68 30.70 -1.09
CA PRO A 107 -9.99 31.79 -2.01
C PRO A 107 -9.44 33.10 -1.42
N LEU A 108 -8.20 33.44 -1.78
CA LEU A 108 -7.60 34.73 -1.43
C LEU A 108 -8.10 35.80 -2.40
N ASN A 109 -9.06 36.58 -1.89
CA ASN A 109 -9.57 37.81 -2.46
C ASN A 109 -8.42 38.82 -2.68
N TRP A 110 -7.99 39.00 -3.93
CA TRP A 110 -6.95 39.97 -4.28
C TRP A 110 -7.50 41.40 -4.19
N GLY A 111 -7.05 42.16 -3.18
CA GLY A 111 -7.25 43.61 -3.16
C GLY A 111 -6.88 44.35 -1.87
N ARG A 112 -5.59 44.45 -1.52
CA ARG A 112 -4.81 45.71 -1.38
C ARG A 112 -3.61 45.63 -0.41
N GLN A 113 -2.44 45.75 -1.04
CA GLN A 113 -1.28 46.60 -0.69
C GLN A 113 -0.41 46.28 0.54
N ASN A 114 0.80 45.82 0.18
CA ASN A 114 2.09 46.45 0.47
C ASN A 114 2.83 46.06 1.77
N SER A 115 3.95 45.37 1.53
CA SER A 115 5.21 45.38 2.30
C SER A 115 5.14 45.17 3.81
N SER A 116 5.55 43.98 4.24
CA SER A 116 6.75 43.73 5.07
C SER A 116 6.58 42.41 5.79
N VAL A 117 7.49 41.48 5.49
CA VAL A 117 7.59 40.18 6.16
C VAL A 117 7.94 40.43 7.63
N THR A 118 6.99 40.18 8.53
CA THR A 118 7.21 40.01 9.98
C THR A 118 6.21 38.93 10.41
N ILE A 119 6.68 37.69 10.55
CA ILE A 119 6.97 37.05 11.84
C ILE A 119 5.70 36.68 12.61
N PHE A 120 5.55 35.36 12.78
CA PHE A 120 4.91 34.62 13.88
C PHE A 120 3.44 34.87 14.25
N GLN A 121 2.85 33.75 14.68
CA GLN A 121 1.62 33.58 15.46
C GLN A 121 0.31 33.71 14.68
N LEU A 122 -0.20 32.55 14.25
CA LEU A 122 -1.63 32.34 14.29
C LEU A 122 -1.95 31.54 15.54
N ASP A 123 -2.46 32.29 16.51
CA ASP A 123 -3.06 31.87 17.76
C ASP A 123 -4.20 30.85 17.54
N ASP A 124 -4.23 29.90 18.48
CA ASP A 124 -5.37 29.15 19.01
C ASP A 124 -6.48 28.66 18.04
N PRO A 125 -6.45 27.37 17.61
CA PRO A 125 -7.43 26.81 16.69
C PRO A 125 -8.72 26.27 17.35
N LEU A 126 -8.92 26.43 18.66
CA LEU A 126 -10.05 25.84 19.37
C LEU A 126 -10.73 26.90 20.26
N GLY A 127 -11.34 27.89 19.63
CA GLY A 127 -12.13 28.92 20.29
C GLY A 127 -13.17 28.36 21.26
N LEU A 128 -12.81 28.33 22.54
CA LEU A 128 -13.72 28.13 23.65
C LEU A 128 -14.10 29.51 24.18
N SER A 129 -15.21 30.05 23.66
CA SER A 129 -15.88 31.21 24.22
C SER A 129 -16.18 31.00 25.70
N VAL A 130 -15.83 31.98 26.54
CA VAL A 130 -16.74 32.49 27.57
C VAL A 130 -16.51 34.00 27.71
N GLU A 131 -17.50 34.77 27.26
CA GLU A 131 -17.64 36.20 27.59
C GLU A 131 -17.85 36.35 29.10
N GLY A 132 -17.30 37.41 29.70
CA GLY A 132 -17.42 37.65 31.13
C GLY A 132 -16.82 38.99 31.54
N ASP A 133 -17.59 40.04 31.26
CA ASP A 133 -17.78 41.29 32.01
C ASP A 133 -16.60 42.18 32.42
N GLU A 134 -16.82 43.45 32.09
CA GLU A 134 -16.09 44.65 32.42
C GLU A 134 -15.83 44.79 33.94
N CYS A 135 -14.63 45.21 34.36
CA CYS A 135 -14.47 45.99 35.61
C CYS A 135 -13.14 46.76 35.65
N VAL A 136 -13.28 48.04 36.02
CA VAL A 136 -12.33 49.16 36.07
C VAL A 136 -11.32 49.02 37.21
N HIS A 137 -10.05 49.45 37.04
CA HIS A 137 -9.30 50.09 38.13
C HIS A 137 -8.15 51.02 37.66
N ILE A 138 -8.39 52.32 37.90
CA ILE A 138 -7.50 53.40 38.40
C ILE A 138 -6.00 53.10 38.57
N TYR A 139 -5.15 54.02 38.10
CA TYR A 139 -4.34 54.95 38.93
C TYR A 139 -3.96 56.18 38.10
#